data_AF-A0A9P9JIP8-F1
#
_entry.id   AF-A0A9P9JIP8-F1
#
_cell.length_a   1.000
_cell.length_b   1.000
_cell.length_c   1.000
_cell.angle_alpha   90.00
_cell.angle_beta   90.00
_cell.angle_gamma   90.00
#
_symmetry.space_group_name_H-M   'P 1'
#
loop_
_entity.id
_entity.type
_entity.pdbx_description
1 polymer ?
#
loop_
_entity_poly.entity_id
_entity_poly.type
_entity_poly.pdbx_seq_one_letter_code
_entity_poly.pdbx_strand_id
1 'polypeptide(L)'
;MKCLHNILRLSASTRQLLVNENLTGTLIELMESTDLEIASIAMRLLVLSSIDTDLDLAPYFQSHHLAGVVNNNIIRCNSTSHLPIEPALTLLSTLGANPQYQSWTPQFSDVMPHILEMLERAPSTAPLNPLTSLLISSLLSIPFTDELPNSILDKLIDILDNSLPMNTKKQEEEIETTLSPLMGLLLQVASGTETKSHLCVRLIACDQERMVPLGRGDSLPHRLIRLSAEINLPTLHQLVTFLLFKLSDEDPRKLLANVGYGYGTGMLEFLGIPFSHDDDINMVDMSMPNANPITGQRLEAEAVNSQENEREMTQEEKEREAEKLFVLFERLKATRVVDIENPVARSIKMGYVEEIDDSSDDDTKHG
;
A
#
# COMPACT_ATOMS: atom_id res chain seq x y z
N MET A 1 -4.06 36.08 19.29
CA MET A 1 -3.91 34.66 18.90
C MET A 1 -4.39 34.37 17.48
N LYS A 2 -5.66 34.57 17.11
CA LYS A 2 -6.16 34.30 15.74
C LYS A 2 -5.39 35.07 14.63
N CYS A 3 -5.07 36.35 14.83
CA CYS A 3 -4.25 37.12 13.88
C CYS A 3 -2.81 36.60 13.78
N LEU A 4 -2.21 36.19 14.90
CA LEU A 4 -0.86 35.62 14.93
C LEU A 4 -0.81 34.32 14.12
N HIS A 5 -1.81 33.45 14.28
CA HIS A 5 -1.93 32.21 13.51
C HIS A 5 -1.95 32.48 12.00
N ASN A 6 -2.73 33.47 11.54
CA ASN A 6 -2.77 33.84 10.13
C ASN A 6 -1.42 34.37 9.61
N ILE A 7 -0.71 35.15 10.43
CA ILE A 7 0.61 35.68 10.08
C ILE A 7 1.65 34.56 9.96
N LEU A 8 1.68 33.62 10.92
CA LEU A 8 2.61 32.47 10.89
C LEU A 8 2.29 31.49 9.75
N ARG A 9 1.02 31.37 9.39
CA ARG A 9 0.61 30.55 8.25
C ARG A 9 1.16 31.11 6.93
N LEU A 10 1.19 32.44 6.77
CA LEU A 10 1.58 33.10 5.53
C LEU A 10 3.10 33.34 5.42
N SER A 11 3.79 33.58 6.52
CA SER A 11 5.22 33.94 6.52
C SER A 11 6.04 32.95 7.30
N ALA A 12 6.96 32.24 6.63
CA ALA A 12 7.88 31.31 7.29
C ALA A 12 8.87 32.05 8.22
N SER A 13 9.31 33.26 7.84
CA SER A 13 10.28 34.04 8.64
C SER A 13 9.75 34.46 10.01
N THR A 14 8.42 34.60 10.17
CA THR A 14 7.81 34.95 11.45
C THR A 14 7.69 33.74 12.38
N ARG A 15 7.75 32.51 11.85
CA ARG A 15 7.78 31.28 12.65
C ARG A 15 9.08 31.19 13.45
N GLN A 16 10.22 31.44 12.79
CA GLN A 16 11.51 31.47 13.47
C GLN A 16 11.60 32.61 14.51
N LEU A 17 10.97 33.75 14.24
CA LEU A 17 10.91 34.86 15.20
C LEU A 17 10.19 34.43 16.50
N LEU A 18 9.10 33.66 16.39
CA LEU A 18 8.39 33.14 17.56
C LEU A 18 9.28 32.21 18.41
N VAL A 19 10.07 31.36 17.75
CA VAL A 19 11.04 30.46 18.40
C VAL A 19 12.14 31.27 19.10
N ASN A 20 12.70 32.27 18.42
CA ASN A 20 13.77 33.12 18.95
C ASN A 20 13.33 33.92 20.19
N GLU A 21 12.05 34.29 20.28
CA GLU A 21 11.46 34.99 21.43
C GLU A 21 11.11 34.04 22.60
N ASN A 22 11.44 32.74 22.53
CA ASN A 22 11.16 31.73 23.56
C ASN A 22 9.68 31.61 23.98
N LEU A 23 8.75 31.93 23.07
CA LEU A 23 7.30 31.89 23.34
C LEU A 23 6.74 30.46 23.44
N THR A 24 7.55 29.45 23.14
CA THR A 24 7.21 28.03 23.14
C THR A 24 6.75 27.53 24.51
N GLY A 25 7.42 27.96 25.58
CA GLY A 25 7.02 27.62 26.95
C GLY A 25 5.63 28.18 27.29
N THR A 26 5.40 29.45 26.96
CA THR A 26 4.09 30.10 27.16
C THR A 26 2.99 29.44 26.33
N LEU A 27 3.29 28.97 25.10
CA LEU A 27 2.31 28.23 24.30
C LEU A 27 1.89 26.92 24.98
N ILE A 28 2.83 26.20 25.59
CA ILE A 28 2.54 24.95 26.31
C ILE A 28 1.70 25.23 27.57
N GLU A 29 2.02 26.27 28.33
CA GLU A 29 1.19 26.71 29.45
C GLU A 29 -0.23 27.12 28.99
N LEU A 30 -0.36 27.78 27.84
CA LEU A 30 -1.66 28.12 27.26
C LEU A 30 -2.44 26.89 26.79
N MET A 31 -1.77 25.80 26.42
CA MET A 31 -2.42 24.52 26.10
C MET A 31 -3.01 23.83 27.34
N GLU A 32 -2.57 24.17 28.55
CA GLU A 32 -3.16 23.67 29.81
C GLU A 32 -4.40 24.44 30.25
N SER A 33 -4.65 25.61 29.65
CA SER A 33 -5.73 26.50 30.04
C SER A 33 -7.11 25.83 30.00
N THR A 34 -8.02 26.31 30.85
CA THR A 34 -9.41 25.83 30.90
C THR A 34 -10.22 26.25 29.67
N ASP A 35 -9.77 27.28 28.94
CA ASP A 35 -10.37 27.70 27.69
C ASP A 35 -9.83 26.89 26.52
N LEU A 36 -10.64 25.94 26.06
CA LEU A 36 -10.29 25.04 24.98
C LEU A 36 -10.12 25.74 23.61
N GLU A 37 -10.69 26.93 23.38
CA GLU A 37 -10.40 27.71 22.16
C GLU A 37 -8.97 28.24 22.18
N ILE A 38 -8.51 28.72 23.34
CA ILE A 38 -7.14 29.20 23.53
C ILE A 38 -6.16 28.03 23.39
N ALA A 39 -6.44 26.90 24.03
CA ALA A 39 -5.63 25.69 23.90
C ALA A 39 -5.56 25.19 22.44
N SER A 40 -6.68 25.19 21.71
CA SER A 40 -6.76 24.85 20.29
C SER A 40 -5.87 25.73 19.42
N ILE A 41 -5.92 27.05 19.61
CA ILE A 41 -5.08 27.97 18.85
C ILE A 41 -3.61 27.82 19.24
N ALA A 42 -3.31 27.60 20.53
CA ALA A 42 -1.95 27.37 21.01
C ALA A 42 -1.33 26.11 20.37
N MET A 43 -2.05 24.99 20.31
CA MET A 43 -1.62 23.78 19.60
C MET A 43 -1.34 24.04 18.11
N ARG A 44 -2.24 24.78 17.42
CA ARG A 44 -2.01 25.15 16.01
C ARG A 44 -0.78 26.03 15.80
N LEU A 45 -0.53 26.96 16.72
CA LEU A 45 0.66 27.81 16.68
C LEU A 45 1.92 26.98 16.92
N LEU A 46 1.87 26.01 17.84
CA LEU A 46 2.98 25.11 18.11
C LEU A 46 3.32 24.24 16.89
N VAL A 47 2.32 23.66 16.22
CA VAL A 47 2.50 22.92 14.96
C VAL A 47 3.09 23.83 13.89
N LEU A 48 2.58 25.04 13.70
CA LEU A 48 3.16 25.96 12.72
C LEU A 48 4.60 26.34 13.06
N SER A 49 4.92 26.46 14.35
CA SER A 49 6.27 26.79 14.81
C SER A 49 7.25 25.63 14.69
N SER A 50 6.79 24.39 14.50
CA SER A 50 7.65 23.23 14.27
C SER A 50 7.94 22.96 12.79
N ILE A 51 7.38 23.75 11.88
CA ILE A 51 7.57 23.60 10.44
C ILE A 51 8.62 24.60 9.95
N ASP A 52 9.73 24.09 9.40
CA ASP A 52 10.85 24.85 8.83
C ASP A 52 11.56 25.79 9.83
N THR A 53 11.74 25.33 11.08
CA THR A 53 12.38 26.09 12.17
C THR A 53 13.39 25.25 12.95
N ASP A 54 14.28 25.92 13.69
CA ASP A 54 15.24 25.30 14.59
C ASP A 54 14.65 25.00 16.00
N LEU A 55 13.36 24.72 16.07
CA LEU A 55 12.65 24.54 17.34
C LEU A 55 13.03 23.21 18.01
N ASP A 56 13.62 23.29 19.20
CA ASP A 56 13.88 22.12 20.06
C ASP A 56 12.81 21.96 21.15
N LEU A 57 11.99 20.91 21.03
CA LEU A 57 10.97 20.54 22.01
C LEU A 57 11.46 19.50 23.03
N ALA A 58 12.67 18.94 22.86
CA ALA A 58 13.24 17.97 23.80
C ALA A 58 13.20 18.40 25.28
N PRO A 59 13.52 19.66 25.67
CA PRO A 59 13.44 20.06 27.08
C PRO A 59 12.01 20.00 27.65
N TYR A 60 10.99 20.21 26.82
CA TYR A 60 9.59 20.18 27.25
C TYR A 60 9.02 18.75 27.36
N PHE A 61 9.64 17.78 26.69
CA PHE A 61 9.36 16.35 26.90
C PHE A 61 9.99 15.83 28.19
N GLN A 62 11.22 16.25 28.50
CA GLN A 62 11.92 15.82 29.73
C GLN A 62 11.23 16.27 31.01
N SER A 63 10.59 17.43 30.99
CA SER A 63 9.79 17.92 32.11
C SER A 63 8.40 17.26 32.21
N HIS A 64 8.07 16.30 31.33
CA HIS A 64 6.74 15.68 31.16
C HIS A 64 5.57 16.66 30.87
N HIS A 65 5.85 17.91 30.55
CA HIS A 65 4.78 18.89 30.29
C HIS A 65 4.13 18.61 28.94
N LEU A 66 4.90 18.45 27.85
CA LEU A 66 4.30 18.46 26.52
C LEU A 66 3.41 17.24 26.23
N ALA A 67 3.90 16.02 26.47
CA ALA A 67 3.14 14.80 26.18
C ALA A 67 1.88 14.69 27.05
N GLY A 68 2.00 14.97 28.36
CA GLY A 68 0.85 14.98 29.27
C GLY A 68 -0.20 16.02 28.89
N VAL A 69 0.21 17.21 28.45
CA VAL A 69 -0.70 18.26 28.00
C VAL A 69 -1.45 17.86 26.73
N VAL A 70 -0.76 17.28 25.74
CA VAL A 70 -1.40 16.77 24.52
C VAL A 70 -2.39 15.66 24.88
N ASN A 71 -1.99 14.71 25.74
CA ASN A 71 -2.83 13.61 26.18
C ASN A 71 -4.12 14.11 26.84
N ASN A 72 -3.98 15.01 27.81
CA ASN A 72 -5.10 15.60 28.52
C ASN A 72 -6.05 16.35 27.57
N ASN A 73 -5.52 17.07 26.57
CA ASN A 73 -6.34 17.76 25.59
C ASN A 73 -7.16 16.79 24.74
N ILE A 74 -6.57 15.68 24.27
CA ILE A 74 -7.29 14.67 23.48
C ILE A 74 -8.40 14.01 24.32
N ILE A 75 -8.11 13.64 25.57
CA ILE A 75 -9.08 13.04 26.50
C ILE A 75 -10.24 14.01 26.78
N ARG A 76 -9.94 15.29 27.03
CA ARG A 76 -10.94 16.34 27.22
C ARG A 76 -11.83 16.49 25.98
N CYS A 77 -11.22 16.57 24.78
CA CYS A 77 -11.96 16.72 23.53
C CYS A 77 -12.88 15.53 23.23
N ASN A 78 -12.46 14.29 23.52
CA ASN A 78 -13.33 13.12 23.36
C ASN A 78 -14.54 13.17 24.31
N SER A 79 -14.36 13.70 25.52
CA SER A 79 -15.43 13.83 26.52
C SER A 79 -16.42 14.96 26.18
N THR A 80 -15.94 16.04 25.55
CA THR A 80 -16.75 17.20 25.16
C THR A 80 -17.03 17.19 23.66
N SER A 81 -18.18 16.61 23.26
CA SER A 81 -18.61 16.39 21.86
C SER A 81 -18.70 17.63 20.96
N HIS A 82 -18.45 18.84 21.46
CA HIS A 82 -18.66 20.11 20.75
C HIS A 82 -17.38 20.79 20.24
N LEU A 83 -16.18 20.24 20.49
CA LEU A 83 -14.93 20.95 20.26
C LEU A 83 -14.00 20.31 19.21
N PRO A 84 -13.14 21.13 18.56
CA PRO A 84 -12.27 20.66 17.48
C PRO A 84 -11.10 19.85 18.05
N ILE A 85 -11.15 18.52 17.88
CA ILE A 85 -10.07 17.62 18.26
C ILE A 85 -8.87 17.64 17.29
N GLU A 86 -9.12 18.09 16.06
CA GLU A 86 -8.16 18.18 14.97
C GLU A 86 -6.79 18.74 15.39
N PRO A 87 -6.67 19.87 16.12
CA PRO A 87 -5.37 20.44 16.47
C PRO A 87 -4.53 19.56 17.38
N ALA A 88 -5.17 18.83 18.30
CA ALA A 88 -4.50 17.95 19.23
C ALA A 88 -3.96 16.70 18.53
N LEU A 89 -4.77 16.12 17.63
CA LEU A 89 -4.35 14.99 16.79
C LEU A 89 -3.25 15.39 15.81
N THR A 90 -3.36 16.56 15.18
CA THR A 90 -2.34 17.08 14.28
C THR A 90 -1.02 17.34 15.01
N LEU A 91 -1.07 17.84 16.25
CA LEU A 91 0.14 18.01 17.05
C LEU A 91 0.78 16.65 17.38
N LEU A 92 -0.01 15.66 17.82
CA LEU A 92 0.49 14.33 18.12
C LEU A 92 1.12 13.67 16.87
N SER A 93 0.43 13.69 15.72
CA SER A 93 0.96 13.11 14.48
C SER A 93 2.22 13.81 13.99
N THR A 94 2.30 15.14 14.13
CA THR A 94 3.50 15.91 13.77
C THR A 94 4.69 15.57 14.68
N LEU A 95 4.45 15.43 15.99
CA LEU A 95 5.48 15.05 16.95
C LEU A 95 5.96 13.61 16.71
N GLY A 96 5.05 12.68 16.42
CA GLY A 96 5.38 11.29 16.16
C GLY A 96 6.12 11.05 14.84
N ALA A 97 5.80 11.83 13.80
CA ALA A 97 6.48 11.75 12.51
C ALA A 97 7.92 12.33 12.55
N ASN A 98 8.27 13.14 13.55
CA ASN A 98 9.58 13.74 13.66
C ASN A 98 10.59 12.76 14.30
N PRO A 99 11.67 12.35 13.61
CA PRO A 99 12.67 11.43 14.13
C PRO A 99 13.32 11.87 15.45
N GLN A 100 13.44 13.19 15.67
CA GLN A 100 14.01 13.75 16.90
C GLN A 100 13.19 13.39 18.14
N TYR A 101 11.86 13.23 17.99
CA TYR A 101 10.95 12.99 19.10
C TYR A 101 10.48 11.54 19.21
N GLN A 102 10.97 10.66 18.34
CA GLN A 102 10.54 9.25 18.30
C GLN A 102 10.79 8.51 19.63
N SER A 103 11.83 8.85 20.39
CA SER A 103 12.10 8.24 21.70
C SER A 103 11.06 8.57 22.76
N TRP A 104 10.29 9.64 22.56
CA TRP A 104 9.29 10.14 23.51
C TRP A 104 7.87 9.66 23.16
N THR A 105 7.67 8.99 22.03
CA THR A 105 6.36 8.49 21.60
C THR A 105 5.67 7.52 22.57
N PRO A 106 6.38 6.71 23.39
CA PRO A 106 5.73 5.89 24.41
C PRO A 106 4.97 6.71 25.47
N GLN A 107 5.24 8.02 25.62
CA GLN A 107 4.49 8.87 26.54
C GLN A 107 3.06 9.17 26.06
N PHE A 108 2.73 8.91 24.79
CA PHE A 108 1.37 9.09 24.24
C PHE A 108 0.49 7.84 24.39
N SER A 109 1.01 6.73 24.92
CA SER A 109 0.28 5.45 25.02
C SER A 109 -1.02 5.56 25.82
N ASP A 110 -1.12 6.46 26.80
CA ASP A 110 -2.33 6.68 27.62
C ASP A 110 -3.55 7.13 26.80
N VAL A 111 -3.33 7.72 25.62
CA VAL A 111 -4.39 8.28 24.76
C VAL A 111 -4.94 7.24 23.77
N MET A 112 -4.17 6.19 23.51
CA MET A 112 -4.52 5.13 22.57
C MET A 112 -5.98 4.63 22.71
N PRO A 113 -6.50 4.25 23.90
CA PRO A 113 -7.87 3.76 24.02
C PRO A 113 -8.92 4.79 23.55
N HIS A 114 -8.67 6.09 23.77
CA HIS A 114 -9.59 7.14 23.31
C HIS A 114 -9.54 7.33 21.79
N ILE A 115 -8.36 7.21 21.17
CA ILE A 115 -8.24 7.26 19.71
C ILE A 115 -8.94 6.05 19.07
N LEU A 116 -8.79 4.86 19.66
CA LEU A 116 -9.46 3.64 19.19
C LEU A 116 -11.00 3.77 19.30
N GLU A 117 -11.50 4.28 20.43
CA GLU A 117 -12.93 4.55 20.66
C GLU A 117 -13.48 5.54 19.62
N MET A 118 -12.72 6.58 19.28
CA MET A 118 -13.09 7.55 18.26
C MET A 118 -13.05 6.97 16.85
N LEU A 119 -12.04 6.15 16.56
CA LEU A 119 -11.92 5.45 15.29
C LEU A 119 -13.10 4.48 15.11
N GLU A 120 -13.56 3.81 16.16
CA GLU A 120 -14.73 2.92 16.13
C GLU A 120 -16.04 3.67 15.81
N ARG A 121 -16.15 4.95 16.20
CA ARG A 121 -17.30 5.81 15.85
C ARG A 121 -17.20 6.46 14.47
N ALA A 122 -16.00 6.57 13.90
CA ALA A 122 -15.79 7.26 12.63
C ALA A 122 -16.46 6.54 11.43
N PRO A 123 -16.94 7.25 10.40
CA PRO A 123 -17.47 6.58 9.20
C PRO A 123 -16.33 5.96 8.36
N SER A 124 -16.56 4.75 7.83
CA SER A 124 -15.64 4.05 6.90
C SER A 124 -15.86 4.42 5.42
N THR A 125 -16.39 5.63 5.16
CA THR A 125 -16.77 6.06 3.81
C THR A 125 -15.57 6.59 3.03
N ALA A 126 -15.56 6.38 1.71
CA ALA A 126 -14.68 7.09 0.78
C ALA A 126 -15.37 8.37 0.24
N PRO A 127 -14.64 9.50 0.04
CA PRO A 127 -13.23 9.72 0.35
C PRO A 127 -12.95 9.77 1.86
N LEU A 128 -11.72 9.42 2.25
CA LEU A 128 -11.31 9.35 3.66
C LEU A 128 -11.52 10.71 4.34
N ASN A 129 -12.32 10.73 5.42
CA ASN A 129 -12.54 11.94 6.19
C ASN A 129 -11.21 12.43 6.80
N PRO A 130 -10.87 13.73 6.72
CA PRO A 130 -9.66 14.30 7.33
C PRO A 130 -9.46 13.90 8.80
N LEU A 131 -10.53 13.81 9.58
CA LEU A 131 -10.45 13.36 10.97
C LEU A 131 -10.04 11.89 11.09
N THR A 132 -10.58 11.01 10.24
CA THR A 132 -10.18 9.59 10.21
C THR A 132 -8.71 9.44 9.82
N SER A 133 -8.25 10.21 8.83
CA SER A 133 -6.83 10.25 8.45
C SER A 133 -5.93 10.69 9.60
N LEU A 134 -6.32 11.73 10.34
CA LEU A 134 -5.59 12.19 11.53
C LEU A 134 -5.57 11.16 12.65
N LEU A 135 -6.68 10.46 12.90
CA LEU A 135 -6.74 9.37 13.88
C LEU A 135 -5.79 8.24 13.51
N ILE A 136 -5.78 7.82 12.23
CA ILE A 136 -4.87 6.78 11.72
C ILE A 136 -3.40 7.22 11.87
N SER A 137 -3.06 8.43 11.43
CA SER A 137 -1.69 8.98 11.55
C SER A 137 -1.25 9.13 13.01
N SER A 138 -2.19 9.45 13.91
CA SER A 138 -1.94 9.52 15.34
C SER A 138 -1.69 8.14 15.95
N LEU A 139 -2.46 7.12 15.55
CA LEU A 139 -2.23 5.74 15.99
C LEU A 139 -0.89 5.20 15.51
N LEU A 140 -0.52 5.48 14.25
CA LEU A 140 0.78 5.09 13.70
C LEU A 140 1.95 5.68 14.49
N SER A 141 1.76 6.88 15.05
CA SER A 141 2.77 7.57 15.84
C SER A 141 2.99 6.94 17.22
N ILE A 142 2.04 6.15 17.72
CA ILE A 142 2.09 5.54 19.05
C ILE A 142 2.66 4.12 18.93
N PRO A 143 3.73 3.79 19.67
CA PRO A 143 4.19 2.41 19.73
C PRO A 143 3.16 1.59 20.51
N PHE A 144 2.60 0.56 19.88
CA PHE A 144 1.76 -0.43 20.54
C PHE A 144 2.46 -1.78 20.57
N THR A 145 2.47 -2.41 21.75
CA THR A 145 2.92 -3.79 21.97
C THR A 145 1.77 -4.79 21.90
N ASP A 146 0.55 -4.29 22.12
CA ASP A 146 -0.65 -5.11 22.25
C ASP A 146 -1.35 -5.23 20.91
N GLU A 147 -2.05 -6.35 20.72
CA GLU A 147 -2.82 -6.63 19.53
C GLU A 147 -4.08 -5.74 19.48
N LEU A 148 -4.40 -5.23 18.29
CA LEU A 148 -5.61 -4.44 18.10
C LEU A 148 -6.84 -5.34 18.07
N PRO A 149 -8.00 -4.89 18.58
CA PRO A 149 -9.26 -5.60 18.42
C PRO A 149 -9.59 -5.86 16.95
N ASN A 150 -10.09 -7.07 16.64
CA ASN A 150 -10.45 -7.47 15.28
C ASN A 150 -11.51 -6.54 14.65
N SER A 151 -12.40 -5.93 15.44
CA SER A 151 -13.38 -4.95 14.95
C SER A 151 -12.73 -3.69 14.34
N ILE A 152 -11.66 -3.21 14.96
CA ILE A 152 -10.91 -2.05 14.48
C ILE A 152 -10.08 -2.44 13.26
N LEU A 153 -9.51 -3.63 13.27
CA LEU A 153 -8.75 -4.17 12.16
C LEU A 153 -9.61 -4.31 10.90
N ASP A 154 -10.79 -4.93 11.02
CA ASP A 154 -11.77 -5.02 9.93
C ASP A 154 -12.14 -3.64 9.41
N LYS A 155 -12.32 -2.68 10.30
CA LYS A 155 -12.61 -1.30 9.92
C LYS A 155 -11.49 -0.64 9.12
N LEU A 156 -10.23 -0.83 9.53
CA LEU A 156 -9.07 -0.33 8.80
C LEU A 156 -8.96 -0.96 7.41
N ILE A 157 -9.24 -2.26 7.30
CA ILE A 157 -9.28 -2.98 6.03
C ILE A 157 -10.42 -2.45 5.15
N ASP A 158 -11.61 -2.24 5.69
CA ASP A 158 -12.74 -1.71 4.94
C ASP A 158 -12.49 -0.26 4.48
N ILE A 159 -11.82 0.55 5.31
CA ILE A 159 -11.36 1.89 4.91
C ILE A 159 -10.36 1.78 3.75
N LEU A 160 -9.38 0.88 3.84
CA LEU A 160 -8.42 0.63 2.76
C LEU A 160 -9.14 0.21 1.48
N ASP A 161 -10.09 -0.70 1.60
CA ASP A 161 -10.82 -1.26 0.45
C ASP A 161 -11.64 -0.20 -0.28
N ASN A 162 -12.33 0.64 0.47
CA ASN A 162 -13.14 1.73 -0.09
C ASN A 162 -12.29 2.87 -0.68
N SER A 163 -11.08 3.07 -0.16
CA SER A 163 -10.21 4.19 -0.54
C SER A 163 -9.22 3.87 -1.64
N LEU A 164 -8.93 2.58 -1.89
CA LEU A 164 -8.14 2.16 -3.03
C LEU A 164 -8.92 2.43 -4.33
N PRO A 165 -8.42 3.30 -5.22
CA PRO A 165 -9.13 3.61 -6.46
C PRO A 165 -9.20 2.37 -7.35
N MET A 166 -10.37 2.14 -7.94
CA MET A 166 -10.50 1.08 -8.93
C MET A 166 -9.66 1.36 -10.19
N ASN A 167 -9.54 2.62 -10.64
CA ASN A 167 -8.76 3.04 -11.81
C ASN A 167 -8.76 4.58 -11.98
N THR A 168 -8.00 5.36 -11.21
CA THR A 168 -7.99 6.83 -11.38
C THR A 168 -6.60 7.45 -11.27
N LYS A 169 -5.92 7.57 -12.41
CA LYS A 169 -4.65 8.29 -12.64
C LYS A 169 -4.65 9.79 -12.29
N LYS A 170 -5.71 10.32 -11.68
CA LYS A 170 -5.92 11.77 -11.47
C LYS A 170 -5.69 12.23 -10.03
N GLN A 171 -5.40 11.35 -9.08
CA GLN A 171 -5.27 11.69 -7.65
C GLN A 171 -4.14 10.92 -6.95
N GLU A 172 -3.12 10.49 -7.69
CA GLU A 172 -2.06 9.60 -7.18
C GLU A 172 -1.34 10.15 -5.94
N GLU A 173 -0.91 11.42 -5.96
CA GLU A 173 -0.22 12.06 -4.83
C GLU A 173 -1.09 12.18 -3.56
N GLU A 174 -2.37 12.52 -3.73
CA GLU A 174 -3.31 12.65 -2.61
C GLU A 174 -3.64 11.28 -2.00
N ILE A 175 -3.76 10.26 -2.84
CA ILE A 175 -3.96 8.87 -2.42
C ILE A 175 -2.73 8.38 -1.65
N GLU A 176 -1.52 8.63 -2.16
CA GLU A 176 -0.28 8.23 -1.49
C GLU A 176 -0.17 8.87 -0.10
N THR A 177 -0.43 10.16 -0.01
CA THR A 177 -0.35 10.90 1.26
C THR A 177 -1.38 10.42 2.28
N THR A 178 -2.59 10.07 1.83
CA THR A 178 -3.69 9.66 2.72
C THR A 178 -3.63 8.19 3.14
N LEU A 179 -3.18 7.29 2.24
CA LEU A 179 -3.15 5.85 2.50
C LEU A 179 -1.84 5.35 3.08
N SER A 180 -0.73 6.08 2.92
CA SER A 180 0.56 5.65 3.48
C SER A 180 0.51 5.46 5.01
N PRO A 181 -0.11 6.35 5.80
CA PRO A 181 -0.26 6.13 7.24
C PRO A 181 -1.10 4.89 7.58
N LEU A 182 -2.14 4.61 6.79
CA LEU A 182 -2.98 3.43 6.96
C LEU A 182 -2.21 2.14 6.68
N MET A 183 -1.47 2.11 5.57
CA MET A 183 -0.65 0.95 5.20
C MET A 183 0.50 0.73 6.20
N GLY A 184 1.14 1.81 6.65
CA GLY A 184 2.14 1.78 7.72
C GLY A 184 1.58 1.24 9.02
N LEU A 185 0.35 1.64 9.39
CA LEU A 185 -0.33 1.12 10.57
C LEU A 185 -0.57 -0.39 10.43
N LEU A 186 -1.16 -0.84 9.32
CA LEU A 186 -1.39 -2.27 9.06
C LEU A 186 -0.09 -3.09 9.12
N LEU A 187 1.01 -2.55 8.59
CA LEU A 187 2.34 -3.17 8.66
C LEU A 187 2.86 -3.28 10.09
N GLN A 188 2.63 -2.26 10.92
CA GLN A 188 3.01 -2.27 12.34
C GLN A 188 2.21 -3.32 13.11
N VAL A 189 0.89 -3.39 12.92
CA VAL A 189 0.02 -4.35 13.61
C VAL A 189 0.22 -5.79 13.11
N ALA A 190 0.66 -5.99 11.87
CA ALA A 190 1.04 -7.30 11.34
C ALA A 190 2.21 -7.97 12.09
N SER A 191 2.84 -7.29 13.07
CA SER A 191 3.81 -7.92 13.97
C SER A 191 3.17 -8.85 15.01
N GLY A 192 1.90 -8.59 15.38
CA GLY A 192 1.15 -9.42 16.34
C GLY A 192 0.69 -10.73 15.72
N THR A 193 0.75 -11.83 16.47
CA THR A 193 0.45 -13.17 15.95
C THR A 193 -1.02 -13.35 15.58
N GLU A 194 -1.94 -12.90 16.44
CA GLU A 194 -3.39 -13.00 16.22
C GLU A 194 -3.80 -12.05 15.09
N THR A 195 -3.37 -10.80 15.17
CA THR A 195 -3.64 -9.79 14.15
C THR A 195 -3.10 -10.22 12.78
N LYS A 196 -1.89 -10.78 12.71
CA LYS A 196 -1.32 -11.30 11.47
C LYS A 196 -2.21 -12.38 10.85
N SER A 197 -2.71 -13.33 11.66
CA SER A 197 -3.60 -14.38 11.16
C SER A 197 -4.90 -13.81 10.58
N HIS A 198 -5.48 -12.80 11.23
CA HIS A 198 -6.69 -12.12 10.76
C HIS A 198 -6.43 -11.32 9.47
N LEU A 199 -5.29 -10.62 9.40
CA LEU A 199 -4.84 -9.92 8.19
C LEU A 199 -4.61 -10.88 7.02
N CYS A 200 -3.98 -12.04 7.26
CA CYS A 200 -3.76 -13.05 6.22
C CYS A 200 -5.07 -13.50 5.59
N VAL A 201 -6.12 -13.71 6.40
CA VAL A 201 -7.45 -14.14 5.90
C VAL A 201 -8.09 -13.10 4.97
N ARG A 202 -7.83 -11.80 5.19
CA ARG A 202 -8.47 -10.71 4.44
C ARG A 202 -7.63 -10.15 3.29
N LEU A 203 -6.31 -10.17 3.40
CA LEU A 203 -5.38 -9.49 2.47
C LEU A 203 -4.65 -10.46 1.52
N ILE A 204 -4.55 -11.74 1.85
CA ILE A 204 -3.95 -12.75 0.98
C ILE A 204 -5.05 -13.41 0.14
N ALA A 205 -4.74 -13.66 -1.14
CA ALA A 205 -5.70 -14.26 -2.06
C ALA A 205 -6.11 -15.69 -1.64
N CYS A 206 -7.42 -15.87 -1.41
CA CYS A 206 -8.03 -17.16 -1.13
C CYS A 206 -8.31 -17.97 -2.41
N ASP A 207 -8.76 -19.22 -2.26
CA ASP A 207 -9.02 -20.11 -3.40
C ASP A 207 -10.07 -19.57 -4.40
N GLN A 208 -11.03 -18.78 -3.91
CA GLN A 208 -12.05 -18.15 -4.77
C GLN A 208 -11.46 -17.05 -5.65
N GLU A 209 -10.46 -16.34 -5.15
CA GLU A 209 -9.80 -15.25 -5.85
C GLU A 209 -8.84 -15.78 -6.92
N ARG A 210 -8.36 -17.01 -6.76
CA ARG A 210 -7.53 -17.72 -7.73
C ARG A 210 -8.31 -18.30 -8.91
N MET A 211 -9.59 -17.98 -9.06
CA MET A 211 -10.35 -18.35 -10.28
C MET A 211 -9.89 -17.55 -11.50
N VAL A 212 -9.26 -16.38 -11.27
CA VAL A 212 -8.67 -15.50 -12.28
C VAL A 212 -7.18 -15.34 -11.94
N PRO A 213 -6.29 -15.02 -12.92
CA PRO A 213 -4.90 -14.68 -12.61
C PRO A 213 -4.80 -13.59 -11.53
N LEU A 214 -3.91 -13.79 -10.57
CA LEU A 214 -3.67 -12.82 -9.49
C LEU A 214 -3.27 -11.45 -10.08
N GLY A 215 -3.71 -10.38 -9.41
CA GLY A 215 -3.60 -9.00 -9.89
C GLY A 215 -4.62 -8.57 -10.98
N ARG A 216 -5.38 -9.48 -11.61
CA ARG A 216 -6.40 -9.13 -12.62
C ARG A 216 -7.83 -8.99 -12.12
N GLY A 217 -8.16 -9.53 -10.95
CA GLY A 217 -9.46 -9.37 -10.30
C GLY A 217 -9.67 -8.00 -9.65
N ASP A 218 -10.91 -7.80 -9.19
CA ASP A 218 -11.38 -6.60 -8.49
C ASP A 218 -11.56 -6.82 -6.98
N SER A 219 -10.97 -7.86 -6.40
CA SER A 219 -10.94 -8.01 -4.94
C SER A 219 -9.77 -7.24 -4.33
N LEU A 220 -9.80 -7.04 -3.01
CA LEU A 220 -8.76 -6.31 -2.28
C LEU A 220 -7.36 -6.93 -2.48
N PRO A 221 -7.15 -8.26 -2.31
CA PRO A 221 -5.86 -8.90 -2.62
C PRO A 221 -5.34 -8.62 -4.02
N HIS A 222 -6.21 -8.64 -5.05
CA HIS A 222 -5.81 -8.33 -6.41
C HIS A 222 -5.40 -6.87 -6.58
N ARG A 223 -6.13 -5.93 -5.96
CA ARG A 223 -5.76 -4.51 -5.94
C ARG A 223 -4.42 -4.28 -5.26
N LEU A 224 -4.14 -4.96 -4.15
CA LEU A 224 -2.86 -4.86 -3.45
C LEU A 224 -1.70 -5.40 -4.28
N ILE A 225 -1.87 -6.56 -4.91
CA ILE A 225 -0.86 -7.14 -5.81
C ILE A 225 -0.59 -6.21 -7.01
N ARG A 226 -1.63 -5.56 -7.55
CA ARG A 226 -1.43 -4.58 -8.62
C ARG A 226 -0.69 -3.34 -8.12
N LEU A 227 -1.01 -2.88 -6.90
CA LEU A 227 -0.35 -1.73 -6.30
C LEU A 227 1.13 -1.99 -6.01
N SER A 228 1.54 -3.24 -5.75
CA SER A 228 2.96 -3.62 -5.64
C SER A 228 3.70 -3.64 -6.98
N ALA A 229 3.05 -3.35 -8.10
CA ALA A 229 3.70 -3.15 -9.41
C ALA A 229 3.53 -1.73 -9.95
N GLU A 230 2.84 -0.85 -9.22
CA GLU A 230 2.57 0.52 -9.66
C GLU A 230 3.79 1.42 -9.40
N ILE A 231 4.28 2.08 -10.45
CA ILE A 231 5.52 2.88 -10.39
C ILE A 231 5.25 4.29 -9.84
N ASN A 232 4.03 4.81 -10.05
CA ASN A 232 3.68 6.20 -9.71
C ASN A 232 3.48 6.45 -8.21
N LEU A 233 3.38 5.39 -7.40
CA LEU A 233 3.07 5.45 -5.97
C LEU A 233 4.19 4.78 -5.15
N PRO A 234 5.41 5.32 -5.14
CA PRO A 234 6.61 4.63 -4.63
C PRO A 234 6.51 4.21 -3.15
N THR A 235 5.92 5.05 -2.30
CA THR A 235 5.74 4.79 -0.87
C THR A 235 4.72 3.70 -0.64
N LEU A 236 3.59 3.74 -1.34
CA LEU A 236 2.56 2.70 -1.22
C LEU A 236 3.06 1.37 -1.77
N HIS A 237 3.75 1.39 -2.92
CA HIS A 237 4.41 0.22 -3.50
C HIS A 237 5.35 -0.44 -2.47
N GLN A 238 6.19 0.38 -1.82
CA GLN A 238 7.11 -0.09 -0.79
C GLN A 238 6.37 -0.68 0.43
N LEU A 239 5.37 0.01 0.94
CA LEU A 239 4.61 -0.42 2.13
C LEU A 239 3.80 -1.70 1.87
N VAL A 240 3.17 -1.83 0.70
CA VAL A 240 2.46 -3.06 0.32
C VAL A 240 3.42 -4.23 0.14
N THR A 241 4.58 -3.98 -0.46
CA THR A 241 5.63 -5.01 -0.60
C THR A 241 6.08 -5.54 0.75
N PHE A 242 6.37 -4.64 1.70
CA PHE A 242 6.71 -5.02 3.06
C PHE A 242 5.56 -5.74 3.78
N LEU A 243 4.32 -5.28 3.61
CA LEU A 243 3.16 -5.90 4.24
C LEU A 243 2.96 -7.33 3.75
N LEU A 244 2.91 -7.55 2.44
CA LEU A 244 2.72 -8.88 1.86
C LEU A 244 3.87 -9.84 2.20
N PHE A 245 5.11 -9.35 2.25
CA PHE A 245 6.25 -10.15 2.68
C PHE A 245 6.16 -10.54 4.16
N LYS A 246 5.79 -9.59 5.02
CA LYS A 246 5.60 -9.83 6.45
C LYS A 246 4.46 -10.81 6.73
N LEU A 247 3.34 -10.68 6.02
CA LEU A 247 2.23 -11.64 6.08
C LEU A 247 2.64 -13.03 5.58
N SER A 248 3.62 -13.11 4.68
CA SER A 248 4.21 -14.35 4.18
C SER A 248 5.35 -14.89 5.06
N ASP A 249 5.38 -14.54 6.35
CA ASP A 249 6.41 -14.94 7.31
C ASP A 249 7.85 -14.57 6.91
N GLU A 250 8.02 -13.53 6.09
CA GLU A 250 9.32 -13.12 5.57
C GLU A 250 10.04 -14.27 4.82
N ASP A 251 9.26 -15.23 4.28
CA ASP A 251 9.76 -16.33 3.45
C ASP A 251 9.47 -16.04 1.97
N PRO A 252 10.50 -15.94 1.11
CA PRO A 252 10.33 -15.73 -0.32
C PRO A 252 9.39 -16.74 -0.99
N ARG A 253 9.43 -18.00 -0.55
CA ARG A 253 8.64 -19.08 -1.16
C ARG A 253 7.16 -18.91 -0.84
N LYS A 254 6.84 -18.53 0.39
CA LYS A 254 5.46 -18.23 0.79
C LYS A 254 4.94 -16.99 0.07
N LEU A 255 5.78 -15.97 -0.09
CA LEU A 255 5.41 -14.78 -0.84
C LEU A 255 5.06 -15.13 -2.30
N LEU A 256 5.91 -15.90 -2.97
CA LEU A 256 5.67 -16.35 -4.35
C LEU A 256 4.39 -17.18 -4.47
N ALA A 257 4.13 -18.08 -3.52
CA ALA A 257 2.90 -18.86 -3.48
C ALA A 257 1.64 -17.98 -3.29
N ASN A 258 1.73 -16.93 -2.46
CA ASN A 258 0.61 -16.05 -2.14
C ASN A 258 0.28 -15.03 -3.23
N VAL A 259 1.31 -14.48 -3.88
CA VAL A 259 1.19 -13.36 -4.83
C VAL A 259 1.32 -13.80 -6.29
N GLY A 260 1.86 -14.99 -6.53
CA GLY A 260 2.20 -15.50 -7.87
C GLY A 260 3.59 -15.02 -8.29
N TYR A 261 4.27 -15.84 -9.10
CA TYR A 261 5.66 -15.59 -9.49
C TYR A 261 5.86 -14.23 -10.16
N GLY A 262 5.01 -13.85 -11.12
CA GLY A 262 5.21 -12.64 -11.91
C GLY A 262 5.31 -11.34 -11.09
N TYR A 263 4.47 -11.19 -10.07
CA TYR A 263 4.53 -10.05 -9.16
C TYR A 263 5.57 -10.28 -8.04
N GLY A 264 5.64 -11.49 -7.51
CA GLY A 264 6.52 -11.82 -6.38
C GLY A 264 8.00 -11.66 -6.70
N THR A 265 8.46 -11.94 -7.92
CA THR A 265 9.87 -11.72 -8.30
C THR A 265 10.26 -10.25 -8.25
N GLY A 266 9.40 -9.35 -8.73
CA GLY A 266 9.65 -7.91 -8.67
C GLY A 266 9.71 -7.40 -7.24
N MET A 267 8.86 -7.94 -6.37
CA MET A 267 8.87 -7.65 -4.94
C MET A 267 10.16 -8.14 -4.26
N LEU A 268 10.61 -9.37 -4.56
CA LEU A 268 11.86 -9.92 -3.99
C LEU A 268 13.09 -9.15 -4.46
N GLU A 269 13.11 -8.75 -5.74
CA GLU A 269 14.17 -7.89 -6.28
C GLU A 269 14.20 -6.53 -5.57
N PHE A 270 13.03 -5.91 -5.37
CA PHE A 270 12.91 -4.66 -4.60
C PHE A 270 13.38 -4.81 -3.15
N LEU A 271 13.12 -5.96 -2.52
CA LEU A 271 13.59 -6.28 -1.17
C LEU A 271 15.09 -6.65 -1.11
N GLY A 272 15.74 -6.84 -2.27
CA GLY A 272 17.14 -7.27 -2.35
C GLY A 272 17.38 -8.71 -1.89
N ILE A 273 16.35 -9.56 -1.94
CA ILE A 273 16.44 -10.95 -1.49
C ILE A 273 16.79 -11.84 -2.69
N PRO A 274 17.90 -12.59 -2.64
CA PRO A 274 18.26 -13.51 -3.72
C PRO A 274 17.27 -14.68 -3.77
N PHE A 275 16.84 -15.04 -4.97
CA PHE A 275 15.98 -16.19 -5.23
C PHE A 275 16.47 -16.96 -6.46
N SER A 276 16.35 -18.29 -6.44
CA SER A 276 16.75 -19.19 -7.52
C SER A 276 15.52 -19.56 -8.34
N HIS A 277 15.49 -19.17 -9.61
CA HIS A 277 14.30 -19.31 -10.46
C HIS A 277 13.81 -20.77 -10.52
N ASP A 278 14.70 -21.72 -10.84
CA ASP A 278 14.29 -23.11 -11.03
C ASP A 278 13.94 -23.82 -9.71
N ASP A 279 14.75 -23.64 -8.67
CA ASP A 279 14.53 -24.32 -7.38
C ASP A 279 13.30 -23.79 -6.65
N ASP A 280 13.08 -22.46 -6.64
CA ASP A 280 11.97 -21.85 -5.93
C ASP A 280 10.65 -22.05 -6.66
N ILE A 281 10.60 -22.02 -8.01
CA ILE A 281 9.39 -22.33 -8.78
C ILE A 281 8.96 -23.78 -8.53
N ASN A 282 9.90 -24.73 -8.60
CA ASN A 282 9.60 -26.14 -8.33
C ASN A 282 9.09 -26.34 -6.90
N MET A 283 9.65 -25.64 -5.91
CA MET A 283 9.16 -25.73 -4.54
C MET A 283 7.79 -25.07 -4.33
N VAL A 284 7.50 -23.96 -5.02
CA VAL A 284 6.19 -23.30 -4.98
C VAL A 284 5.12 -24.19 -5.63
N ASP A 285 5.44 -24.80 -6.76
CA ASP A 285 4.56 -25.77 -7.46
C ASP A 285 4.21 -26.96 -6.54
N MET A 286 5.21 -27.48 -5.82
CA MET A 286 5.00 -28.54 -4.82
C MET A 286 4.16 -28.09 -3.62
N SER A 287 4.19 -26.80 -3.27
CA SER A 287 3.39 -26.22 -2.19
C SER A 287 1.95 -25.91 -2.62
N MET A 288 1.70 -25.71 -3.91
CA MET A 288 0.41 -25.30 -4.48
C MET A 288 0.06 -26.14 -5.73
N PRO A 289 -0.11 -27.47 -5.59
CA PRO A 289 -0.20 -28.38 -6.75
C PRO A 289 -1.43 -28.17 -7.65
N ASN A 290 -2.42 -27.41 -7.19
CA ASN A 290 -3.66 -27.12 -7.92
C ASN A 290 -3.69 -25.69 -8.51
N ALA A 291 -2.58 -24.95 -8.45
CA ALA A 291 -2.49 -23.59 -8.97
C ALA A 291 -1.26 -23.42 -9.87
N ASN A 292 -1.41 -22.63 -10.93
CA ASN A 292 -0.34 -22.25 -11.81
C ASN A 292 0.67 -21.37 -11.04
N PRO A 293 1.95 -21.78 -10.93
CA PRO A 293 2.93 -21.05 -10.13
C PRO A 293 3.23 -19.65 -10.68
N ILE A 294 3.00 -19.42 -11.99
CA ILE A 294 3.28 -18.15 -12.65
C ILE A 294 2.18 -17.12 -12.34
N THR A 295 0.92 -17.51 -12.57
CA THR A 295 -0.23 -16.61 -12.48
C THR A 295 -0.96 -16.67 -11.14
N GLY A 296 -0.69 -17.71 -10.33
CA GLY A 296 -1.41 -18.03 -9.11
C GLY A 296 -2.84 -18.53 -9.32
N GLN A 297 -3.30 -18.65 -10.57
CA GLN A 297 -4.65 -19.10 -10.94
C GLN A 297 -4.80 -20.61 -10.72
N ARG A 298 -5.97 -21.07 -10.30
CA ARG A 298 -6.28 -22.50 -10.20
C ARG A 298 -6.28 -23.16 -11.57
N LEU A 299 -5.65 -24.34 -11.67
CA LEU A 299 -5.53 -25.09 -12.92
C LEU A 299 -6.90 -25.49 -13.50
N GLU A 300 -7.88 -25.80 -12.63
CA GLU A 300 -9.26 -26.09 -13.06
C GLU A 300 -9.93 -24.90 -13.74
N ALA A 301 -9.73 -23.68 -13.20
CA ALA A 301 -10.30 -22.46 -13.75
C ALA A 301 -9.57 -22.02 -15.03
N GLU A 302 -8.25 -22.23 -15.07
CA GLU A 302 -7.45 -22.05 -16.27
C GLU A 302 -7.92 -22.99 -17.37
N ALA A 303 -8.15 -24.28 -17.10
CA ALA A 303 -8.63 -25.24 -18.10
C ALA A 303 -9.99 -24.84 -18.70
N VAL A 304 -10.91 -24.30 -17.89
CA VAL A 304 -12.21 -23.79 -18.38
C VAL A 304 -12.01 -22.58 -19.31
N ASN A 305 -11.14 -21.63 -18.93
CA ASN A 305 -10.85 -20.46 -19.76
C ASN A 305 -10.04 -20.81 -21.02
N SER A 306 -9.14 -21.78 -20.90
CA SER A 306 -8.32 -22.30 -21.99
C SER A 306 -9.20 -23.04 -22.99
N GLN A 307 -10.20 -23.82 -22.57
CA GLN A 307 -11.18 -24.40 -23.50
C GLN A 307 -11.96 -23.35 -24.31
N GLU A 308 -12.17 -22.16 -23.75
CA GLU A 308 -12.83 -21.05 -24.45
C GLU A 308 -11.87 -20.34 -25.44
N ASN A 309 -10.57 -20.31 -25.14
CA ASN A 309 -9.50 -19.82 -26.02
C ASN A 309 -8.99 -20.88 -27.02
N GLU A 310 -9.23 -22.16 -26.77
CA GLU A 310 -8.97 -23.33 -27.63
C GLU A 310 -10.10 -23.54 -28.65
N ARG A 311 -10.87 -22.49 -28.99
CA ARG A 311 -11.52 -22.49 -30.30
C ARG A 311 -10.39 -22.63 -31.31
N GLU A 312 -10.35 -23.75 -32.04
CA GLU A 312 -9.36 -23.98 -33.08
C GLU A 312 -9.29 -22.74 -33.96
N MET A 313 -8.18 -21.99 -33.85
CA MET A 313 -8.00 -20.79 -34.65
C MET A 313 -8.17 -21.16 -36.11
N THR A 314 -8.97 -20.36 -36.81
CA THR A 314 -9.14 -20.54 -38.25
C THR A 314 -7.78 -20.40 -38.94
N GLN A 315 -7.62 -21.02 -40.11
CA GLN A 315 -6.35 -20.98 -40.85
C GLN A 315 -5.89 -19.54 -41.11
N GLU A 316 -6.82 -18.63 -41.40
CA GLU A 316 -6.56 -17.21 -41.58
C GLU A 316 -6.06 -16.51 -40.30
N GLU A 317 -6.58 -16.88 -39.12
CA GLU A 317 -6.10 -16.33 -37.85
C GLU A 317 -4.70 -16.86 -37.50
N LYS A 318 -4.42 -18.14 -37.80
CA LYS A 318 -3.08 -18.72 -37.64
C LYS A 318 -2.04 -18.00 -38.50
N GLU A 319 -2.39 -17.68 -39.75
CA GLU A 319 -1.52 -16.92 -40.66
C GLU A 319 -1.25 -15.50 -40.13
N ARG A 320 -2.28 -14.80 -39.63
CA ARG A 320 -2.09 -13.47 -39.01
C ARG A 320 -1.25 -13.51 -37.74
N GLU A 321 -1.36 -14.55 -36.91
CA GLU A 321 -0.50 -14.72 -35.74
C GLU A 321 0.95 -15.06 -36.14
N ALA A 322 1.14 -15.89 -37.17
CA ALA A 322 2.46 -16.18 -37.72
C ALA A 322 3.15 -14.92 -38.27
N GLU A 323 2.42 -14.04 -38.95
CA GLU A 323 2.94 -12.74 -39.40
C GLU A 323 3.36 -11.84 -38.23
N LYS A 324 2.53 -11.74 -37.18
CA LYS A 324 2.88 -10.98 -35.97
C LYS A 324 4.15 -11.49 -35.32
N LEU A 325 4.30 -12.82 -35.21
CA LEU A 325 5.49 -13.46 -34.66
C LEU A 325 6.72 -13.20 -35.54
N PHE A 326 6.58 -13.30 -36.86
CA PHE A 326 7.66 -12.99 -37.80
C PHE A 326 8.20 -11.57 -37.60
N VAL A 327 7.31 -10.57 -37.51
CA VAL A 327 7.68 -9.17 -37.25
C VAL A 327 8.35 -9.00 -35.89
N LEU A 328 7.89 -9.73 -34.86
CA LEU A 328 8.50 -9.69 -33.53
C LEU A 328 9.95 -10.20 -33.59
N PHE A 329 10.20 -11.32 -34.29
CA PHE A 329 11.53 -11.87 -34.51
C PHE A 329 12.43 -10.92 -35.30
N GLU A 330 11.93 -10.26 -36.35
CA GLU A 330 12.71 -9.26 -37.08
C GLU A 330 13.09 -8.05 -36.23
N ARG A 331 12.16 -7.56 -35.39
CA ARG A 331 12.44 -6.46 -34.44
C ARG A 331 13.47 -6.85 -33.40
N LEU A 332 13.40 -8.08 -32.89
CA LEU A 332 14.35 -8.63 -31.91
C LEU A 332 15.74 -8.84 -32.54
N LYS A 333 15.79 -9.25 -33.81
CA LYS A 333 17.04 -9.32 -34.60
C LYS A 333 17.64 -7.92 -34.84
N ALA A 334 16.79 -6.91 -35.07
CA ALA A 334 17.23 -5.54 -35.30
C ALA A 334 17.83 -4.87 -34.06
N THR A 335 17.40 -5.25 -32.85
CA THR A 335 17.96 -4.72 -31.59
C THR A 335 19.35 -5.28 -31.26
N ARG A 336 19.87 -6.29 -31.99
CA ARG A 336 21.24 -6.87 -31.86
C ARG A 336 21.62 -7.40 -30.46
N VAL A 337 20.68 -7.53 -29.54
CA VAL A 337 20.96 -7.99 -28.16
C VAL A 337 21.04 -9.52 -28.07
N VAL A 338 20.37 -10.27 -28.95
CA VAL A 338 20.43 -11.73 -28.99
C VAL A 338 20.35 -12.23 -30.43
N ASP A 339 21.28 -13.11 -30.86
CA ASP A 339 21.31 -13.68 -32.21
C ASP A 339 20.45 -14.94 -32.26
N ILE A 340 19.12 -14.76 -32.25
CA ILE A 340 18.15 -15.86 -32.35
C ILE A 340 17.72 -15.95 -33.82
N GLU A 341 18.11 -17.02 -34.51
CA GLU A 341 17.60 -17.33 -35.84
C GLU A 341 16.13 -17.77 -35.74
N ASN A 342 15.25 -17.14 -36.52
CA ASN A 342 13.85 -17.54 -36.64
C ASN A 342 13.78 -19.03 -37.03
N PRO A 343 13.06 -19.89 -36.28
CA PRO A 343 12.98 -21.32 -36.56
C PRO A 343 12.46 -21.63 -37.97
N VAL A 344 11.59 -20.78 -38.53
CA VAL A 344 11.12 -20.91 -39.93
C VAL A 344 12.27 -20.69 -40.92
N ALA A 345 13.10 -19.67 -40.69
CA ALA A 345 14.28 -19.41 -41.52
C ALA A 345 15.32 -20.53 -41.40
N ARG A 346 15.43 -21.17 -40.23
CA ARG A 346 16.28 -22.35 -40.04
C ARG A 346 15.74 -23.58 -40.77
N SER A 347 14.42 -23.80 -40.77
CA SER A 347 13.78 -24.88 -41.52
C SER A 347 13.91 -24.70 -43.04
N ILE A 348 13.80 -23.46 -43.54
CA ILE A 348 14.06 -23.11 -44.95
C ILE A 348 15.54 -23.40 -45.31
N LYS A 349 16.49 -22.99 -44.46
CA LYS A 349 17.92 -23.31 -44.66
C LYS A 349 18.22 -24.81 -44.61
N MET A 350 17.46 -25.58 -43.83
CA MET A 350 17.61 -27.03 -43.68
C MET A 350 16.82 -27.84 -44.73
N GLY A 351 16.11 -27.18 -45.65
CA GLY A 351 15.37 -27.84 -46.73
C GLY A 351 14.16 -28.65 -46.29
N TYR A 352 13.59 -28.32 -45.12
CA TYR A 352 12.49 -29.07 -44.48
C TYR A 352 11.17 -28.31 -44.57
N VAL A 353 10.86 -27.72 -45.73
CA VAL A 353 9.59 -27.03 -46.00
C VAL A 353 8.85 -27.81 -47.07
N GLU A 354 7.74 -28.41 -46.69
CA GLU A 354 6.75 -28.93 -47.62
C GLU A 354 5.86 -27.75 -48.00
N GLU A 355 5.99 -27.25 -49.23
CA GLU A 355 5.06 -26.27 -49.78
C GLU A 355 3.72 -26.98 -49.95
N ILE A 356 2.69 -26.52 -49.23
CA ILE A 356 1.33 -27.02 -49.40
C ILE A 356 0.84 -26.45 -50.73
N ASP A 357 0.70 -27.30 -51.74
CA ASP A 357 0.08 -26.93 -53.02
C ASP A 357 -1.39 -26.53 -52.78
N ASP A 358 -1.78 -25.34 -53.24
CA ASP A 358 -3.13 -24.77 -53.19
C ASP A 358 -4.17 -25.53 -54.04
N SER A 359 -3.95 -26.81 -54.36
CA SER A 359 -4.89 -27.65 -55.09
C SER A 359 -5.49 -28.72 -54.19
N SER A 360 -6.39 -28.32 -53.31
CA SER A 360 -7.44 -29.21 -52.81
C SER A 360 -8.76 -28.68 -53.34
N ASP A 361 -9.10 -29.12 -54.55
CA ASP A 361 -10.37 -28.87 -55.21
C ASP A 361 -11.55 -29.20 -54.28
N ASP A 362 -12.51 -28.26 -54.27
CA ASP A 362 -13.90 -28.52 -53.95
C ASP A 362 -14.44 -29.75 -54.72
N ASP A 363 -15.42 -30.39 -54.10
CA ASP A 363 -16.31 -31.43 -54.63
C ASP A 363 -15.82 -32.89 -54.66
N THR A 364 -16.33 -33.68 -53.71
CA THR A 364 -17.19 -34.82 -54.09
C THR A 364 -18.17 -35.18 -52.99
N LYS A 365 -19.45 -34.88 -53.25
CA LYS A 365 -20.61 -35.56 -52.65
C LYS A 365 -20.59 -37.06 -53.00
N HIS A 366 -20.93 -37.92 -52.04
CA HIS A 366 -21.80 -39.13 -52.11
C HIS A 366 -21.59 -39.91 -50.80
N GLY A 367 -22.58 -40.34 -50.02
CA GLY A 367 -24.05 -40.32 -50.09
C GLY A 367 -24.59 -40.96 -48.81
#